data_AF-A0A7X4YA18-F1
#
_entry.id   AF-A0A7X4YA18-F1
#
_cell.length_a   1.000
_cell.length_b   1.000
_cell.length_c   1.000
_cell.angle_alpha   90.00
_cell.angle_beta   90.00
_cell.angle_gamma   90.00
#
_symmetry.space_group_name_H-M   'P 1'
#
loop_
_entity.id
_entity.type
_entity.pdbx_description
1 polymer ?
#
loop_
_entity_poly.entity_id
_entity_poly.type
_entity_poly.pdbx_seq_one_letter_code
_entity_poly.pdbx_strand_id
1 'polypeptide(L)' 'MLSDVPVRSGYLEAQAGVSSLTGAYARLEGGARLRENLGVFGFAEATARERMAGAGVRWTFGW' A
#
# COMPACT_ATOMS: atom_id res chain seq x y z
N MET A 1 -12.53 -9.52 26.32
CA MET A 1 -13.27 -8.76 25.30
C MET A 1 -12.39 -7.62 24.83
N LEU A 2 -11.71 -7.80 23.70
CA LEU A 2 -10.93 -6.76 23.01
C LEU A 2 -11.58 -6.53 21.64
N SER A 3 -12.92 -6.38 21.62
CA SER A 3 -13.73 -6.45 20.39
C SER A 3 -14.14 -5.08 19.83
N ASP A 4 -13.74 -3.98 20.47
CA ASP A 4 -14.25 -2.63 20.15
C ASP A 4 -13.16 -1.62 19.79
N VAL A 5 -11.95 -2.07 19.43
CA VAL A 5 -10.97 -1.19 18.80
C VAL A 5 -11.19 -1.30 17.29
N PRO A 6 -11.79 -0.29 16.61
CA PRO A 6 -11.82 -0.30 15.16
C PRO A 6 -10.39 -0.37 14.68
N VAL A 7 -10.02 -1.45 13.99
CA VAL A 7 -8.68 -1.66 13.43
C VAL A 7 -8.48 -0.68 12.26
N ARG A 8 -8.46 0.62 12.54
CA ARG A 8 -8.02 1.67 11.62
C ARG A 8 -6.49 1.73 11.65
N SER A 9 -5.84 0.65 11.27
CA SER A 9 -4.42 0.67 10.91
C SER A 9 -4.34 0.78 9.40
N GLY A 10 -4.84 1.90 8.89
CA GLY A 10 -4.50 2.30 7.53
C GLY A 10 -3.08 2.83 7.51
N TYR A 11 -2.36 2.61 6.41
CA TYR A 11 -1.09 3.26 6.16
C TYR A 11 -1.17 4.01 4.84
N LEU A 12 -0.44 5.11 4.76
CA LEU A 12 -0.20 5.83 3.53
C LEU A 12 1.28 6.17 3.50
N GLU A 13 1.93 5.66 2.47
CA GLU A 13 3.34 5.83 2.23
C GLU A 13 3.53 6.54 0.89
N ALA A 14 4.27 7.65 0.93
CA ALA A 14 4.65 8.39 -0.26
C ALA A 14 6.17 8.42 -0.31
N GLN A 15 6.72 7.98 -1.44
CA GLN A 15 8.15 7.95 -1.71
C GLN A 15 8.41 8.69 -3.02
N ALA A 16 9.48 9.47 -3.07
CA ALA A 16 9.96 10.07 -4.31
C ALA A 16 11.48 10.12 -4.27
N GLY A 17 12.12 9.90 -5.41
CA GLY A 17 13.57 9.86 -5.48
C GLY A 17 14.09 9.83 -6.91
N VAL A 18 15.41 9.71 -7.04
CA VAL A 18 16.09 9.58 -8.33
C VAL A 18 16.93 8.31 -8.28
N SER A 19 16.74 7.42 -9.25
CA SER A 19 17.49 6.18 -9.38
C SER A 19 18.22 6.15 -10.72
N SER A 20 19.46 5.67 -10.74
CA SER A 20 20.25 5.57 -11.98
C SER A 20 19.63 4.62 -13.01
N LEU A 21 18.77 3.69 -12.58
CA LEU A 21 18.15 2.69 -13.47
C LEU A 21 16.84 3.19 -14.10
N THR A 22 16.01 3.90 -13.33
CA THR A 22 14.63 4.29 -13.70
C THR A 22 14.41 5.80 -13.80
N GLY A 23 15.43 6.60 -13.48
CA GLY A 23 15.35 8.06 -13.43
C GLY A 23 14.61 8.56 -12.19
N ALA A 24 14.01 9.75 -12.30
CA ALA A 24 13.13 10.25 -11.25
C ALA A 24 11.91 9.34 -11.10
N TYR A 25 11.58 8.98 -9.86
CA TYR A 25 10.42 8.18 -9.54
C TYR A 25 9.63 8.78 -8.38
N ALA A 26 8.32 8.57 -8.40
CA ALA A 26 7.39 8.89 -7.35
C ALA A 26 6.46 7.70 -7.17
N ARG A 27 6.34 7.20 -5.95
CA ARG A 27 5.48 6.10 -5.56
C ARG A 27 4.58 6.55 -4.42
N LEU A 28 3.31 6.20 -4.53
CA LEU A 28 2.31 6.37 -3.50
C LEU A 28 1.67 5.02 -3.26
N GLU A 29 1.71 4.53 -2.03
CA GLU A 29 1.05 3.30 -1.61
C GLU A 29 0.18 3.59 -0.40
N GLY A 30 -1.02 3.06 -0.40
CA GLY A 30 -1.94 3.20 0.73
C GLY A 30 -2.73 1.93 0.92
N GLY A 31 -2.93 1.54 2.17
CA GLY A 31 -3.68 0.35 2.51
C GLY A 31 -4.50 0.52 3.76
N ALA A 32 -5.55 -0.27 3.90
CA ALA A 32 -6.41 -0.31 5.05
C ALA A 32 -6.71 -1.76 5.43
N ARG A 33 -6.68 -2.04 6.73
CA ARG A 33 -7.10 -3.33 7.27
C ARG A 33 -8.61 -3.28 7.51
N LEU A 34 -9.38 -4.09 6.78
CA LEU A 34 -10.84 -4.15 6.91
C LEU A 34 -11.27 -5.05 8.06
N ARG A 35 -10.51 -6.14 8.29
CA ARG A 35 -10.67 -7.07 9.41
C ARG A 35 -9.30 -7.51 9.91
N GLU A 36 -9.23 -8.12 11.08
CA GLU A 36 -8.00 -8.70 11.64
C GLU A 36 -7.22 -9.58 10.65
N ASN A 37 -7.88 -10.26 9.73
CA ASN A 37 -7.28 -11.16 8.74
C ASN A 37 -7.41 -10.68 7.28
N LEU A 38 -8.05 -9.52 7.05
CA LEU A 38 -8.32 -9.02 5.71
C LEU A 38 -7.91 -7.55 5.57
N GLY A 39 -7.03 -7.26 4.62
CA GLY A 39 -6.65 -5.91 4.24
C GLY A 39 -6.80 -5.67 2.75
N VAL A 40 -6.92 -4.40 2.37
CA VAL A 40 -6.89 -3.92 1.00
C VAL A 40 -5.79 -2.88 0.86
N PHE A 41 -5.15 -2.83 -0.31
CA PHE A 41 -4.11 -1.84 -0.59
C PHE A 41 -4.17 -1.40 -2.05
N GLY A 42 -3.67 -0.21 -2.31
CA GLY A 42 -3.51 0.36 -3.63
C GLY A 42 -2.17 1.05 -3.72
N PHE A 43 -1.58 1.05 -4.90
CA PHE A 43 -0.36 1.78 -5.17
C PHE A 43 -0.43 2.44 -6.55
N ALA A 44 0.30 3.54 -6.68
CA ALA A 44 0.59 4.21 -7.92
C ALA A 44 2.08 4.55 -7.95
N GLU A 45 2.75 4.28 -9.06
CA GLU A 45 4.14 4.63 -9.28
C GLU A 45 4.29 5.32 -10.64
N ALA A 46 5.02 6.41 -10.64
CA ALA A 46 5.40 7.15 -11.82
C ALA A 46 6.92 7.25 -11.88
N THR A 47 7.50 6.75 -12.95
CA THR A 47 8.93 6.91 -13.27
C THR A 47 9.07 7.86 -14.47
N ALA A 48 10.31 8.18 -14.85
CA ALA A 48 10.59 8.99 -16.03
C ALA A 48 10.10 8.36 -17.34
N ARG A 49 9.91 7.04 -17.37
CA ARG A 49 9.57 6.29 -18.57
C ARG A 49 8.15 5.74 -18.55
N GLU A 50 7.66 5.33 -17.38
CA GLU A 50 6.45 4.53 -17.25
C GLU A 50 5.63 4.95 -16.02
N ARG A 51 4.33 4.71 -16.11
CA ARG A 51 3.39 4.92 -15.00
C ARG A 51 2.63 3.63 -14.79
N MET A 52 2.56 3.18 -13.54
CA MET A 52 1.80 2.01 -13.16
C MET A 52 0.92 2.32 -11.95
N ALA A 53 -0.20 1.63 -11.87
CA ALA A 53 -1.04 1.65 -10.69
C ALA A 53 -1.67 0.27 -10.52
N GLY A 54 -1.97 -0.07 -9.28
CA GLY A 54 -2.57 -1.35 -8.94
C GLY A 54 -3.29 -1.29 -7.61
N ALA A 55 -4.17 -2.26 -7.40
CA ALA A 55 -4.82 -2.48 -6.13
C ALA A 55 -4.91 -3.98 -5.86
N GLY A 56 -4.96 -4.34 -4.58
CA GLY A 56 -4.92 -5.71 -4.14
C GLY A 56 -5.66 -5.91 -2.83
N VAL A 57 -5.97 -7.18 -2.58
CA VAL A 57 -6.55 -7.67 -1.33
C VAL A 57 -5.53 -8.63 -0.71
N ARG A 58 -5.29 -8.48 0.59
CA ARG A 58 -4.43 -9.37 1.37
C ARG A 58 -5.26 -10.11 2.41
N TRP A 59 -5.26 -11.43 2.32
CA TRP A 59 -5.84 -12.31 3.33
C TRP A 59 -4.71 -13.00 4.11
N THR A 60 -4.72 -12.91 5.43
CA THR A 60 -3.75 -13.56 6.30
C THR A 60 -4.39 -14.80 6.94
N PHE A 61 -3.79 -15.96 6.71
CA PHE A 61 -4.19 -17.22 7.36
C PHE A 61 -3.49 -17.36 8.71
N GLY A 62 -4.22 -17.79 9.74
CA GLY A 62 -3.68 -18.11 11.07
C GLY A 62 -3.63 -19.61 11.31
N TRP A 63 -2.78 -20.03 12.25
CA TRP A 63 -2.83 -21.34 12.91
C TRP A 63 -3.45 -21.17 14.30
#